data_AF-A0A3D3DP92-F1
#
_entry.id   AF-A0A3D3DP92-F1
#
_cell.length_a   1.000
_cell.length_b   1.000
_cell.length_c   1.000
_cell.angle_alpha   90.00
_cell.angle_beta   90.00
_cell.angle_gamma   90.00
#
_symmetry.space_group_name_H-M   'P 1'
#
loop_
_entity.id
_entity.type
_entity.pdbx_description
1 polymer ?
#
loop_
_entity_poly.entity_id
_entity_poly.type
_entity_poly.pdbx_seq_one_letter_code
_entity_poly.pdbx_strand_id
1 'polypeptide(L)'
;RRSEMRGTRSFTSIIDWPYREGLRMDEAMNPLTLMTVGLYGKTLPNQSGAPLRLIVPWKYGFKNIKSIVEINVTDRQPRTSWQQLAPQEYGFYANVNPEVSHPRWSQAYERRLPSSLFNPNRVKTQMFNGYGEQVAGMYKGMDLARYY
;
A
#
# COMPACT_ATOMS: atom_id res chain seq x y z
N ARG A 1 21.23 3.34 2.21
CA ARG A 1 21.90 2.19 2.87
C ARG A 1 21.40 2.05 4.32
N ARG A 2 21.53 0.88 4.97
CA ARG A 2 21.06 0.65 6.36
C ARG A 2 21.64 1.67 7.36
N SER A 3 22.89 2.08 7.18
CA SER A 3 23.57 3.11 7.99
C SER A 3 22.88 4.48 7.94
N GLU A 4 22.25 4.83 6.82
CA GLU A 4 21.61 6.14 6.59
C GLU A 4 20.16 6.18 7.09
N MET A 5 19.56 5.03 7.37
CA MET A 5 18.15 4.91 7.78
C MET A 5 18.06 4.55 9.26
N ARG A 6 17.95 5.56 10.13
CA ARG A 6 17.93 5.38 11.61
C ARG A 6 16.91 4.32 12.08
N GLY A 7 15.72 4.28 11.48
CA GLY A 7 14.66 3.31 11.84
C GLY A 7 15.02 1.83 11.62
N THR A 8 15.94 1.54 10.69
CA THR A 8 16.39 0.16 10.38
C THR A 8 17.43 -0.39 11.36
N ARG A 9 17.88 0.46 12.29
CA ARG A 9 18.88 0.16 13.33
C ARG A 9 18.34 0.35 14.74
N SER A 10 17.10 0.81 14.88
CA SER A 10 16.47 1.02 16.18
C SER A 10 16.18 -0.32 16.85
N PHE A 11 16.44 -0.44 18.15
CA PHE A 11 16.02 -1.60 18.93
C PHE A 11 14.49 -1.68 19.09
N THR A 12 13.78 -0.56 18.86
CA THR A 12 12.32 -0.48 18.84
C THR A 12 11.72 -0.73 17.45
N SER A 13 12.53 -1.18 16.49
CA SER A 13 12.04 -1.43 15.14
C SER A 13 11.12 -2.64 15.12
N ILE A 14 9.88 -2.44 14.67
CA ILE A 14 8.87 -3.50 14.60
C ILE A 14 8.87 -4.24 13.25
N ILE A 15 9.40 -3.62 12.19
CA ILE A 15 9.47 -4.23 10.85
C ILE A 15 10.78 -4.99 10.72
N ASP A 16 10.73 -6.21 10.18
CA ASP A 16 11.93 -6.90 9.70
C ASP A 16 12.41 -6.25 8.39
N TRP A 17 13.59 -5.62 8.44
CA TRP A 17 14.15 -4.85 7.33
C TRP A 17 15.07 -5.70 6.46
N PRO A 18 15.14 -5.45 5.15
CA PRO A 18 14.52 -4.34 4.40
C PRO A 18 13.02 -4.52 4.18
N TYR A 19 12.32 -3.42 3.93
CA TYR A 19 10.89 -3.46 3.60
C TYR A 19 10.68 -4.17 2.26
N ARG A 20 9.72 -5.10 2.21
CA ARG A 20 9.41 -5.94 1.05
C ARG A 20 7.92 -5.89 0.76
N GLU A 21 7.59 -5.84 -0.51
CA GLU A 21 6.22 -5.90 -1.01
C GLU A 21 6.14 -6.76 -2.27
N GLY A 22 4.92 -7.11 -2.65
CA GLY A 22 4.65 -7.89 -3.85
C GLY A 22 3.26 -7.62 -4.41
N LEU A 23 3.13 -7.83 -5.71
CA LEU A 23 1.87 -7.78 -6.45
C LEU A 23 1.72 -9.07 -7.25
N ARG A 24 0.47 -9.44 -7.53
CA ARG A 24 0.21 -10.44 -8.58
C ARG A 24 0.58 -9.84 -9.95
N MET A 25 0.96 -10.69 -10.91
CA MET A 25 1.48 -10.22 -12.20
C MET A 25 0.51 -9.31 -12.96
N ASP A 26 -0.79 -9.64 -12.97
CA ASP A 26 -1.83 -8.82 -13.60
C ASP A 26 -2.02 -7.46 -12.90
N GLU A 27 -1.87 -7.40 -11.57
CA GLU A 27 -1.87 -6.14 -10.81
C GLU A 27 -0.65 -5.28 -11.14
N ALA A 28 0.53 -5.90 -11.25
CA ALA A 28 1.77 -5.23 -11.59
C ALA A 28 1.73 -4.67 -13.02
N MET A 29 1.07 -5.39 -13.94
CA MET A 29 0.90 -5.01 -15.34
C MET A 29 -0.32 -4.11 -15.59
N ASN A 30 -1.12 -3.82 -14.57
CA ASN A 30 -2.28 -2.95 -14.71
C ASN A 30 -1.84 -1.52 -15.09
N PRO A 31 -2.50 -0.84 -16.05
CA PRO A 31 -2.13 0.52 -16.46
C PRO A 31 -2.15 1.57 -15.34
N LEU A 32 -2.87 1.32 -14.24
CA LEU A 32 -2.92 2.19 -13.07
C LEU A 32 -1.77 1.96 -12.07
N THR A 33 -0.96 0.91 -12.25
CA THR A 33 0.23 0.66 -11.44
C THR A 33 1.40 1.45 -11.98
N LEU A 34 1.95 2.36 -11.17
CA LEU A 34 2.94 3.33 -11.60
C LEU A 34 4.26 3.19 -10.86
N MET A 35 5.35 3.21 -11.63
CA MET A 35 6.68 3.51 -11.13
C MET A 35 6.87 5.02 -11.09
N THR A 36 6.80 5.58 -9.89
CA THR A 36 6.77 7.02 -9.64
C THR A 36 8.17 7.54 -9.33
N VAL A 37 8.58 8.61 -10.03
CA VAL A 37 9.87 9.30 -9.86
C VAL A 37 9.74 10.78 -9.50
N GLY A 38 8.52 11.33 -9.58
CA GLY A 38 8.24 12.73 -9.30
C GLY A 38 6.91 12.98 -8.60
N LEU A 39 6.78 14.17 -8.02
CA LEU A 39 5.56 14.67 -7.37
C LEU A 39 5.51 16.20 -7.54
N TYR A 40 4.34 16.74 -7.94
CA TYR A 40 4.13 18.18 -8.17
C TYR A 40 5.17 18.81 -9.11
N GLY A 41 5.48 18.15 -10.23
CA GLY A 41 6.42 18.66 -11.24
C GLY A 41 7.90 18.62 -10.84
N LYS A 42 8.23 18.04 -9.68
CA LYS A 42 9.61 17.91 -9.18
C LYS A 42 9.97 16.45 -8.95
N THR A 43 11.26 16.16 -8.84
CA THR A 43 11.75 14.85 -8.38
C THR A 43 11.17 14.50 -7.01
N LEU A 44 10.92 13.21 -6.75
CA LEU A 44 10.42 12.77 -5.45
C LEU A 44 11.34 13.25 -4.33
N PRO A 45 10.79 13.80 -3.24
CA PRO A 45 11.58 14.08 -2.05
C PRO A 45 11.80 12.79 -1.24
N ASN A 46 12.85 12.73 -0.43
CA ASN A 46 13.26 11.51 0.29
C ASN A 46 12.14 10.93 1.18
N GLN A 47 11.34 11.76 1.84
CA GLN A 47 10.19 11.32 2.65
C GLN A 47 9.12 10.58 1.86
N SER A 48 9.01 10.88 0.56
CA SER A 48 8.08 10.24 -0.36
C SER A 48 8.63 8.97 -1.00
N GLY A 49 9.88 8.58 -0.70
CA GLY A 49 10.47 7.33 -1.15
C GLY A 49 11.30 7.44 -2.43
N ALA A 50 11.98 8.58 -2.62
CA ALA A 50 12.91 8.78 -3.72
C ALA A 50 14.00 7.69 -3.80
N PRO A 51 14.64 7.48 -4.97
CA PRO A 51 14.31 8.09 -6.27
C PRO A 51 13.15 7.39 -6.99
N LEU A 52 12.80 6.18 -6.57
CA LEU A 52 11.87 5.30 -7.26
C LEU A 52 10.87 4.68 -6.27
N ARG A 53 9.59 4.85 -6.54
CA ARG A 53 8.49 4.41 -5.67
C ARG A 53 7.38 3.73 -6.47
N LEU A 54 6.78 2.67 -5.93
CA LEU A 54 5.57 2.06 -6.46
C LEU A 54 4.33 2.84 -6.01
N ILE A 55 3.36 3.01 -6.91
CA ILE A 55 2.01 3.52 -6.62
C ILE A 55 0.97 2.58 -7.27
N VAL A 56 0.07 2.07 -6.45
CA VAL A 56 -1.07 1.22 -6.81
C VAL A 56 -2.32 1.85 -6.19
N PRO A 57 -3.07 2.66 -6.95
CA PRO A 57 -4.00 3.63 -6.37
C PRO A 57 -5.23 3.01 -5.72
N TRP A 58 -5.60 1.77 -6.06
CA TRP A 58 -6.76 1.08 -5.50
C TRP A 58 -6.46 0.25 -4.24
N LYS A 59 -5.20 0.22 -3.80
CA LYS A 59 -4.73 -0.54 -2.63
C LYS A 59 -4.36 0.37 -1.47
N TYR A 60 -4.37 -0.17 -0.25
CA TYR A 60 -3.90 0.53 0.93
C TYR A 60 -2.42 0.94 0.80
N GLY A 61 -2.07 2.06 1.41
CA GLY A 61 -0.79 2.75 1.19
C GLY A 61 0.47 1.94 1.50
N PHE A 62 0.38 0.87 2.30
CA PHE A 62 1.52 0.02 2.61
C PHE A 62 2.00 -0.81 1.41
N LYS A 63 1.12 -1.10 0.45
CA LYS A 63 1.50 -1.76 -0.82
C LYS A 63 2.42 -0.90 -1.69
N ASN A 64 2.42 0.42 -1.46
CA ASN A 64 3.18 1.41 -2.22
C ASN A 64 4.60 1.56 -1.67
N ILE A 65 5.44 0.54 -1.91
CA ILE A 65 6.83 0.45 -1.45
C ILE A 65 7.69 1.64 -1.91
N LYS A 66 8.56 2.10 -1.01
CA LYS A 66 9.43 3.28 -1.16
C LYS A 66 10.88 2.89 -1.43
N SER A 67 11.60 3.74 -2.15
CA SER A 67 13.04 3.64 -2.37
C SER A 67 13.44 2.25 -2.88
N ILE A 68 12.79 1.83 -3.96
CA ILE A 68 12.96 0.50 -4.55
C ILE A 68 14.38 0.35 -5.07
N VAL A 69 15.03 -0.75 -4.67
CA VAL A 69 16.40 -1.11 -5.10
C VAL A 69 16.45 -2.42 -5.89
N GLU A 70 15.40 -3.23 -5.83
CA GLU A 70 15.35 -4.56 -6.43
C GLU A 70 13.90 -4.90 -6.81
N ILE A 71 13.72 -5.51 -7.98
CA ILE A 71 12.43 -6.03 -8.46
C ILE A 71 12.68 -7.46 -8.95
N ASN A 72 11.99 -8.42 -8.35
CA ASN A 72 12.09 -9.84 -8.70
C ASN A 72 10.76 -10.33 -9.26
N VAL A 73 10.82 -11.10 -10.35
CA VAL A 73 9.68 -11.84 -10.89
C VAL A 73 9.75 -13.27 -10.36
N THR A 74 8.72 -13.71 -9.64
CA THR A 74 8.67 -15.02 -8.99
C THR A 74 7.43 -15.81 -9.40
N ASP A 75 7.54 -17.14 -9.40
CA ASP A 75 6.44 -18.08 -9.67
C ASP A 75 5.52 -18.30 -8.46
N ARG A 76 5.94 -17.83 -7.28
CA ARG A 76 5.21 -17.94 -6.01
C ARG A 76 4.95 -16.57 -5.40
N GLN A 77 3.85 -16.47 -4.64
CA GLN A 77 3.52 -15.26 -3.90
C GLN A 77 4.59 -14.95 -2.83
N PRO A 78 5.26 -13.78 -2.87
CA PRO A 78 6.23 -13.40 -1.86
C PRO A 78 5.55 -13.00 -0.55
N ARG A 79 6.27 -13.11 0.57
CA ARG A 79 5.84 -12.56 1.86
C ARG A 79 6.09 -11.05 1.89
N THR A 80 5.10 -10.28 2.36
CA THR A 80 5.20 -8.80 2.46
C THR A 80 5.49 -8.37 3.90
N SER A 81 6.04 -7.17 4.11
CA SER A 81 6.49 -6.73 5.44
C SER A 81 5.36 -6.61 6.45
N TRP A 82 4.21 -6.02 6.07
CA TRP A 82 3.07 -5.89 7.00
C TRP A 82 2.36 -7.22 7.26
N GLN A 83 2.27 -8.09 6.24
CA GLN A 83 1.71 -9.43 6.42
C GLN A 83 2.58 -10.27 7.37
N GLN A 84 3.90 -10.13 7.32
CA GLN A 84 4.79 -10.82 8.27
C GLN A 84 4.68 -10.27 9.69
N LEU A 85 4.47 -8.96 9.83
CA LEU A 85 4.36 -8.30 11.13
C LEU A 85 3.03 -8.59 11.82
N ALA A 86 1.91 -8.54 11.10
CA ALA A 86 0.57 -8.74 11.65
C ALA A 86 -0.34 -9.41 10.60
N PRO A 87 -0.21 -10.73 10.36
CA PRO A 87 -0.95 -11.45 9.32
C PRO A 87 -2.48 -11.43 9.52
N GLN A 88 -2.94 -11.23 10.75
CA GLN A 88 -4.35 -11.09 11.11
C GLN A 88 -4.94 -9.70 10.77
N GLU A 89 -4.09 -8.72 10.45
CA GLU A 89 -4.48 -7.33 10.16
C GLU A 89 -4.28 -6.94 8.70
N TYR A 90 -3.22 -7.48 8.06
CA TYR A 90 -2.80 -7.10 6.72
C TYR A 90 -2.58 -8.34 5.85
N GLY A 91 -3.43 -8.54 4.86
CA GLY A 91 -3.26 -9.57 3.85
C GLY A 91 -2.47 -9.09 2.64
N PHE A 92 -2.36 -10.00 1.67
CA PHE A 92 -1.51 -9.78 0.50
C PHE A 92 -2.10 -8.77 -0.48
N TYR A 93 -3.40 -8.86 -0.77
CA TYR A 93 -4.01 -8.05 -1.83
C TYR A 93 -4.28 -6.62 -1.36
N ALA A 94 -4.78 -6.42 -0.15
CA ALA A 94 -4.94 -5.08 0.44
C ALA A 94 -5.68 -4.08 -0.44
N ASN A 95 -6.72 -4.56 -1.13
CA ASN A 95 -7.61 -3.70 -1.90
C ASN A 95 -8.40 -2.81 -0.93
N VAL A 96 -8.53 -1.52 -1.23
CA VAL A 96 -9.34 -0.61 -0.42
C VAL A 96 -10.80 -1.08 -0.48
N ASN A 97 -11.35 -1.49 0.66
CA ASN A 97 -12.70 -2.01 0.75
C ASN A 97 -13.42 -1.43 1.99
N PRO A 98 -14.44 -0.56 1.81
CA PRO A 98 -15.17 0.03 2.94
C PRO A 98 -16.01 -0.98 3.74
N GLU A 99 -16.33 -2.13 3.15
CA GLU A 99 -17.17 -3.16 3.75
C GLU A 99 -16.38 -4.08 4.69
N VAL A 100 -15.05 -4.11 4.56
CA VAL A 100 -14.15 -4.94 5.36
C VAL A 100 -13.38 -4.06 6.33
N SER A 101 -13.70 -4.17 7.62
CA SER A 101 -13.04 -3.39 8.66
C SER A 101 -11.68 -3.98 9.03
N HIS A 102 -10.75 -3.12 9.39
CA HIS A 102 -9.52 -3.54 10.05
C HIS A 102 -9.87 -4.04 11.47
N PRO A 103 -9.15 -5.02 12.06
CA PRO A 103 -9.49 -5.56 13.38
C PRO A 103 -9.62 -4.52 14.50
N ARG A 104 -8.95 -3.37 14.34
CA ARG A 104 -8.91 -2.28 15.32
C ARG A 104 -9.74 -1.04 14.95
N TRP A 105 -10.24 -0.92 13.72
CA TRP A 105 -11.03 0.25 13.29
C TRP A 105 -11.85 -0.02 12.02
N SER A 106 -12.94 0.73 11.84
CA SER A 106 -13.74 0.68 10.61
C SER A 106 -13.02 1.35 9.44
N GLN A 107 -13.14 0.75 8.25
CA GLN A 107 -12.64 1.29 6.97
C GLN A 107 -13.72 2.02 6.16
N ALA A 108 -14.95 2.14 6.67
CA ALA A 108 -16.09 2.72 5.95
C ALA A 108 -15.92 4.23 5.67
N TYR A 109 -15.07 4.91 6.43
CA TYR A 109 -14.79 6.33 6.27
C TYR A 109 -13.29 6.60 6.40
N GLU A 110 -12.83 7.63 5.72
CA GLU A 110 -11.47 8.09 5.73
C GLU A 110 -11.38 9.58 6.06
N ARG A 111 -10.16 10.02 6.40
CA ARG A 111 -9.85 11.41 6.70
C ARG A 111 -9.15 12.05 5.51
N ARG A 112 -9.83 12.92 4.78
CA ARG A 112 -9.23 13.62 3.63
C ARG A 112 -8.30 14.72 4.13
N LEU A 113 -7.06 14.72 3.66
CA LEU A 113 -6.08 15.75 4.00
C LEU A 113 -6.18 16.94 3.02
N PRO A 114 -5.95 18.19 3.49
CA PRO A 114 -5.70 18.57 4.88
C PRO A 114 -6.97 18.51 5.75
N SER A 115 -6.78 18.27 7.04
CA SER A 115 -7.82 18.25 8.07
C SER A 115 -7.37 19.08 9.27
N SER A 116 -8.26 19.83 9.93
CA SER A 116 -7.93 20.57 11.15
C SER A 116 -8.37 19.80 12.40
N LEU A 117 -7.91 20.22 13.59
CA LEU A 117 -8.32 19.61 14.86
C LEU A 117 -9.84 19.73 15.12
N PHE A 118 -10.46 20.80 14.62
CA PHE A 118 -11.88 21.08 14.82
C PHE A 118 -12.78 20.61 13.67
N ASN A 119 -12.19 20.28 12.51
CA ASN A 119 -12.91 19.69 11.39
C ASN A 119 -12.07 18.56 10.79
N PRO A 120 -12.35 17.30 11.15
CA PRO A 120 -11.57 16.17 10.68
C PRO A 120 -11.68 15.94 9.16
N ASN A 121 -12.60 16.59 8.42
CA ASN A 121 -12.75 16.38 6.97
C ASN A 121 -12.94 14.89 6.62
N ARG A 122 -13.95 14.26 7.24
CA ARG A 122 -14.24 12.84 7.11
C ARG A 122 -15.16 12.59 5.91
N VAL A 123 -14.78 11.66 5.03
CA VAL A 123 -15.54 11.28 3.84
C VAL A 123 -15.76 9.77 3.81
N LYS A 124 -16.76 9.29 3.05
CA LYS A 124 -16.97 7.84 2.86
C LYS A 124 -15.87 7.26 1.99
N THR A 125 -15.27 6.16 2.43
CA THR A 125 -14.27 5.42 1.65
C THR A 125 -14.94 4.77 0.46
N GLN A 126 -14.32 4.85 -0.71
CA GLN A 126 -14.84 4.23 -1.94
C GLN A 126 -14.24 2.84 -2.14
N MET A 127 -15.03 1.90 -2.66
CA MET A 127 -14.54 0.58 -3.07
C MET A 127 -13.43 0.75 -4.12
N PHE A 128 -12.33 0.00 -3.98
CA PHE A 128 -11.12 0.13 -4.80
C PHE A 128 -10.59 1.57 -4.89
N ASN A 129 -10.82 2.36 -3.84
CA ASN A 129 -10.46 3.78 -3.78
C ASN A 129 -11.01 4.61 -4.96
N GLY A 130 -12.17 4.21 -5.49
CA GLY A 130 -12.83 4.87 -6.62
C GLY A 130 -12.45 4.33 -8.00
N TYR A 131 -11.55 3.35 -8.09
CA TYR A 131 -11.10 2.75 -9.36
C TYR A 131 -11.83 1.44 -9.71
N GLY A 132 -13.02 1.22 -9.17
CA GLY A 132 -13.75 -0.05 -9.29
C GLY A 132 -13.98 -0.48 -10.73
N GLU A 133 -14.40 0.45 -11.60
CA GLU A 133 -14.65 0.16 -13.03
C GLU A 133 -13.41 -0.34 -13.77
N GLN A 134 -12.22 0.10 -13.35
CA GLN A 134 -10.95 -0.20 -14.00
C GLN A 134 -10.30 -1.49 -13.47
N VAL A 135 -10.55 -1.86 -12.20
CA VAL A 135 -9.78 -2.92 -11.52
C VAL A 135 -10.62 -4.10 -11.02
N ALA A 136 -11.93 -3.93 -10.82
CA ALA A 136 -12.77 -4.96 -10.20
C ALA A 136 -12.75 -6.29 -10.98
N GLY A 137 -12.61 -6.23 -12.31
CA GLY A 137 -12.52 -7.40 -13.17
C GLY A 137 -11.40 -8.37 -12.79
N MET A 138 -10.25 -7.89 -12.31
CA MET A 138 -9.11 -8.72 -11.89
C MET A 138 -9.42 -9.58 -10.65
N TYR A 139 -10.44 -9.21 -9.88
CA TYR A 139 -10.77 -9.84 -8.60
C TYR A 139 -12.09 -10.62 -8.64
N LYS A 140 -12.71 -10.76 -9.83
CA LYS A 140 -13.97 -11.47 -9.97
C LYS A 140 -13.86 -12.91 -9.47
N GLY A 141 -14.76 -13.31 -8.58
CA GLY A 141 -14.80 -14.65 -7.98
C GLY A 141 -13.84 -14.85 -6.81
N MET A 142 -13.08 -13.83 -6.40
CA MET A 142 -12.27 -13.88 -5.19
C MET A 142 -13.05 -13.40 -3.96
N ASP A 143 -12.76 -14.01 -2.81
CA ASP A 143 -13.24 -13.53 -1.52
C ASP A 143 -12.37 -12.37 -1.01
N LEU A 144 -12.81 -11.14 -1.29
CA LEU A 144 -12.12 -9.93 -0.88
C LEU A 144 -12.13 -9.70 0.65
N ALA A 145 -12.99 -10.39 1.39
CA ALA A 145 -13.04 -10.33 2.86
C ALA A 145 -12.10 -11.34 3.52
N ARG A 146 -11.54 -12.29 2.77
CA ARG A 146 -10.49 -13.20 3.25
C ARG A 146 -9.08 -12.75 2.87
N TYR A 147 -8.98 -11.92 1.84
CA TYR A 147 -7.73 -11.53 1.20
C TYR A 147 -7.40 -10.01 1.34
N TYR A 148 -8.08 -9.30 2.24
CA TYR A 148 -7.85 -7.87 2.54
C TYR A 148 -6.53 -7.59 3.25
#